data_AF-A0A8J3HQY3-F1
#
_entry.id   AF-A0A8J3HQY3-F1
#
_cell.length_a   1.000
_cell.length_b   1.000
_cell.length_c   1.000
_cell.angle_alpha   90.00
_cell.angle_beta   90.00
_cell.angle_gamma   90.00
#
_symmetry.space_group_name_H-M   'P 1'
#
loop_
_entity.id
_entity.type
_entity.pdbx_description
1 polymer ?
#
loop_
_entity_poly.entity_id
_entity_poly.type
_entity_poly.pdbx_seq_one_letter_code
_entity_poly.pdbx_strand_id
1 'polypeptide(L)'
;MAQLRLSAGLSQSRLALLIKVSKRQVINYEKGRHTPTPAKLKALAEALSTTAQQLVGTPPGHETLSDLRRFAGMDREEAATRMARLLPGAWAWRLQRLEVGEAVATWPSSASPPQVVAALAEVYQVPKAVVLSAWKRTSATPSDAGETPTEAGSQDARSKAARDWDGLNERQRVYLKIFFHQDRAAEREAKATHAAGRRPVPPSVWRKLPFSIKADPAFTGYTPIQQALRTDGQHDAGAGATVHALAHRGLVEVSEDQVEVFPLGFVPRVLVELTRAGRACARYGLDELPEPRDRDGLLSDWLWQNLVKVAAAGINGLAEDGLWGKARFFLGTGYRPNGSPSRGYIDLVPVKQATEAGTYVRAYRWHLTDAGRTHIDQHFPTYRRLYPAVHDGSEPLWS
;
A
#
# COMPACT_ATOMS: atom_id res chain seq x y z
N MET A 1 -20.26 0.09 16.38
CA MET A 1 -20.35 1.51 16.82
C MET A 1 -21.80 1.96 17.04
N ALA A 2 -22.69 1.89 16.04
CA ALA A 2 -24.09 2.34 16.20
C ALA A 2 -24.84 1.68 17.37
N GLN A 3 -24.64 0.36 17.55
CA GLN A 3 -25.22 -0.41 18.65
C GLN A 3 -24.70 0.04 20.03
N LEU A 4 -23.40 0.35 20.15
CA LEU A 4 -22.79 0.86 21.38
C LEU A 4 -23.30 2.26 21.75
N ARG A 5 -23.55 3.12 20.76
CA ARG A 5 -24.17 4.43 20.99
C ARG A 5 -25.60 4.29 21.51
N LEU A 6 -26.38 3.38 20.93
CA LEU A 6 -27.76 3.12 21.35
C LEU A 6 -27.82 2.53 22.76
N SER A 7 -26.92 1.59 23.10
CA SER A 7 -26.84 1.04 24.47
C SER A 7 -26.38 2.08 25.50
N ALA A 8 -25.59 3.07 25.10
CA ALA A 8 -25.21 4.21 25.94
C ALA A 8 -26.33 5.28 26.05
N GLY A 9 -27.49 5.09 25.41
CA GLY A 9 -28.60 6.06 25.44
C GLY A 9 -28.31 7.38 24.71
N LEU A 10 -27.29 7.42 23.85
CA LEU A 10 -26.86 8.65 23.19
C LEU A 10 -27.48 8.83 21.81
N SER A 11 -27.96 10.03 21.51
CA SER A 11 -28.29 10.40 20.12
C SER A 11 -27.02 10.69 19.31
N GLN A 12 -27.09 10.59 17.98
CA GLN A 12 -25.94 10.93 17.10
C GLN A 12 -25.47 12.36 17.32
N SER A 13 -26.39 13.31 17.54
CA SER A 13 -26.08 14.71 17.81
C SER A 13 -25.41 14.87 19.19
N ARG A 14 -25.88 14.14 20.21
CA ARG A 14 -25.29 14.19 21.55
C ARG A 14 -23.87 13.63 21.56
N LEU A 15 -23.65 12.50 20.89
CA LEU A 15 -22.32 11.93 20.73
C LEU A 15 -21.38 12.86 19.96
N ALA A 16 -21.88 13.49 18.89
CA ALA A 16 -21.11 14.45 18.10
C ALA A 16 -20.62 15.65 18.94
N LEU A 17 -21.48 16.17 19.83
CA LEU A 17 -21.11 17.22 20.79
C LEU A 17 -20.04 16.74 21.77
N LEU A 18 -20.20 15.55 22.35
CA LEU A 18 -19.25 14.98 23.32
C LEU A 18 -17.85 14.83 22.73
N ILE A 19 -17.73 14.38 21.49
CA ILE A 19 -16.43 14.16 20.83
C ILE A 19 -15.99 15.34 19.97
N LYS A 20 -16.71 16.48 20.01
CA LYS A 20 -16.43 17.71 19.24
C LYS A 20 -16.26 17.44 17.74
N VAL A 21 -17.26 16.82 17.11
CA VAL A 21 -17.34 16.61 15.65
C VAL A 21 -18.76 16.90 15.15
N SER A 22 -18.96 16.91 13.83
CA SER A 22 -20.32 17.07 13.27
C SER A 22 -21.15 15.78 13.39
N LYS A 23 -22.49 15.92 13.46
CA LYS A 23 -23.42 14.78 13.37
C LYS A 23 -23.16 13.91 12.13
N ARG A 24 -22.87 14.55 10.99
CA ARG A 24 -22.53 13.87 9.73
C ARG A 24 -21.29 12.99 9.87
N GLN A 25 -20.29 13.45 10.62
CA GLN A 25 -19.07 12.70 10.86
C GLN A 25 -19.31 11.47 11.74
N VAL A 26 -20.20 11.56 12.76
CA VAL A 26 -20.66 10.39 13.54
C VAL A 26 -21.36 9.36 12.64
N ILE A 27 -22.24 9.80 11.74
CA ILE A 27 -22.92 8.92 10.77
C ILE A 27 -21.89 8.22 9.87
N ASN A 28 -20.86 8.93 9.41
CA ASN A 28 -19.80 8.36 8.58
C ASN A 28 -18.96 7.33 9.36
N TYR A 29 -18.70 7.55 10.65
CA TYR A 29 -18.03 6.57 11.51
C TYR A 29 -18.89 5.31 11.71
N GLU A 30 -20.19 5.48 11.97
CA GLU A 30 -21.13 4.36 12.13
C GLU A 30 -21.24 3.50 10.86
N LYS A 31 -21.18 4.13 9.69
CA LYS A 31 -21.23 3.46 8.38
C LYS A 31 -19.87 2.94 7.89
N GLY A 32 -18.80 3.10 8.67
CA GLY A 32 -17.45 2.68 8.29
C GLY A 32 -16.83 3.45 7.11
N ARG A 33 -17.43 4.57 6.70
CA ARG A 33 -16.94 5.39 5.57
C ARG A 33 -15.69 6.18 5.93
N HIS A 34 -15.51 6.50 7.21
CA HIS A 34 -14.38 7.26 7.72
C HIS A 34 -13.80 6.54 8.94
N THR A 35 -12.47 6.53 9.06
CA THR A 35 -11.77 6.03 10.25
C THR A 35 -11.47 7.20 11.19
N PRO A 36 -11.85 7.14 12.48
CA PRO A 36 -11.53 8.19 13.43
C PRO A 36 -10.01 8.33 13.61
N THR A 37 -9.54 9.56 13.80
CA THR A 37 -8.15 9.82 14.22
C THR A 37 -7.92 9.25 15.62
N PRO A 38 -6.68 8.96 16.04
CA PRO A 38 -6.40 8.39 17.37
C PRO A 38 -7.06 9.17 18.52
N ALA A 39 -6.91 10.49 18.54
CA ALA A 39 -7.53 11.34 19.56
C ALA A 39 -9.07 11.22 19.56
N LYS A 40 -9.69 11.13 18.37
CA LYS A 40 -11.15 10.96 18.26
C LYS A 40 -11.60 9.54 18.60
N LEU A 41 -10.77 8.52 18.35
CA LEU A 41 -11.03 7.15 18.74
C LEU A 41 -11.05 7.01 20.26
N LYS A 42 -10.10 7.64 20.96
CA LYS A 42 -10.10 7.70 22.42
C LYS A 42 -11.32 8.44 22.97
N ALA A 43 -11.63 9.61 22.43
CA ALA A 43 -12.83 10.36 22.83
C ALA A 43 -14.14 9.57 22.59
N LEU A 44 -14.20 8.78 21.50
CA LEU A 44 -15.32 7.88 21.24
C LEU A 44 -15.41 6.74 22.26
N ALA A 45 -14.27 6.16 22.64
CA ALA A 45 -14.20 5.10 23.65
C ALA A 45 -14.72 5.60 25.01
N GLU A 46 -14.23 6.77 25.44
CA GLU A 46 -14.65 7.43 26.68
C GLU A 46 -16.14 7.78 26.67
N ALA A 47 -16.63 8.39 25.58
CA ALA A 47 -18.04 8.79 25.47
C ALA A 47 -19.02 7.60 25.41
N LEU A 48 -18.54 6.42 25.00
CA LEU A 48 -19.34 5.19 24.88
C LEU A 48 -19.08 4.21 26.02
N SER A 49 -18.29 4.59 27.04
CA SER A 49 -17.90 3.74 28.16
C SER A 49 -17.34 2.37 27.72
N THR A 50 -16.52 2.37 26.67
CA THR A 50 -15.92 1.18 26.05
C THR A 50 -14.43 1.41 25.84
N THR A 51 -13.71 0.39 25.37
CA THR A 51 -12.29 0.55 25.02
C THR A 51 -12.14 0.87 23.54
N ALA A 52 -11.08 1.62 23.19
CA ALA A 52 -10.73 1.89 21.80
C ALA A 52 -10.53 0.60 20.99
N GLN A 53 -10.03 -0.44 21.66
CA GLN A 53 -9.89 -1.79 21.15
C GLN A 53 -11.22 -2.43 20.74
N GLN A 54 -12.22 -2.39 21.62
CA GLN A 54 -13.57 -2.90 21.34
C GLN A 54 -14.25 -2.13 20.21
N LEU A 55 -13.98 -0.82 20.08
CA LEU A 55 -14.53 -0.01 18.99
C LEU A 55 -13.98 -0.38 17.62
N VAL A 56 -12.71 -0.78 17.53
CA VAL A 56 -12.05 -1.18 16.28
C VAL A 56 -12.26 -2.67 15.97
N GLY A 57 -12.65 -3.46 16.97
CA GLY A 57 -12.90 -4.90 16.83
C GLY A 57 -11.61 -5.73 16.86
N THR A 58 -10.54 -5.23 17.48
CA THR A 58 -9.28 -5.97 17.62
C THR A 58 -9.35 -6.87 18.85
N PRO A 59 -9.20 -8.21 18.73
CA PRO A 59 -9.21 -9.10 19.88
C PRO A 59 -8.08 -8.77 20.89
N PRO A 60 -8.33 -8.91 22.20
CA PRO A 60 -7.28 -8.83 23.22
C PRO A 60 -6.10 -9.73 22.89
N GLY A 61 -4.89 -9.18 22.95
CA GLY A 61 -3.66 -9.92 22.66
C GLY A 61 -3.32 -10.03 21.18
N HIS A 62 -4.06 -9.40 20.26
CA HIS A 62 -3.72 -9.34 18.83
C HIS A 62 -3.28 -7.94 18.35
N GLU A 63 -3.01 -7.03 19.28
CA GLU A 63 -2.64 -5.64 18.99
C GLU A 63 -1.20 -5.56 18.45
N THR A 64 -1.00 -4.73 17.42
CA THR A 64 0.34 -4.31 16.97
C THR A 64 0.81 -3.08 17.76
N LEU A 65 2.10 -2.71 17.64
CA LEU A 65 2.59 -1.47 18.27
C LEU A 65 1.85 -0.22 17.78
N SER A 66 1.47 -0.19 16.50
CA SER A 66 0.64 0.90 15.95
C SER A 66 -0.76 0.91 16.55
N ASP A 67 -1.34 -0.24 16.88
CA ASP A 67 -2.67 -0.31 17.49
C ASP A 67 -2.63 0.19 18.92
N LEU A 68 -1.61 -0.21 19.70
CA LEU A 68 -1.41 0.28 21.07
C LEU A 68 -1.31 1.82 21.09
N ARG A 69 -0.54 2.41 20.17
CA ARG A 69 -0.46 3.87 20.05
C ARG A 69 -1.82 4.50 19.73
N ARG A 70 -2.55 3.92 18.77
CA ARG A 70 -3.87 4.43 18.35
C ARG A 70 -4.89 4.34 19.49
N PHE A 71 -4.84 3.27 20.28
CA PHE A 71 -5.70 3.07 21.45
C PHE A 71 -5.36 4.03 22.59
N ALA A 72 -4.08 4.40 22.73
CA ALA A 72 -3.65 5.47 23.64
C ALA A 72 -4.15 6.87 23.19
N GLY A 73 -4.70 6.97 21.98
CA GLY A 73 -5.24 8.20 21.41
C GLY A 73 -4.20 9.10 20.76
N MET A 74 -2.99 8.59 20.50
CA MET A 74 -1.86 9.39 20.05
C MET A 74 -1.60 9.21 18.56
N ASP A 75 -1.25 10.30 17.88
CA ASP A 75 -0.55 10.20 16.61
C ASP A 75 0.94 9.89 16.83
N ARG A 76 1.67 9.65 15.74
CA ARG A 76 3.06 9.21 15.81
C ARG A 76 4.01 10.31 16.31
N GLU A 77 3.72 11.56 15.97
CA GLU A 77 4.53 12.71 16.40
C GLU A 77 4.33 12.97 17.89
N GLU A 78 3.09 12.89 18.37
CA GLU A 78 2.76 13.02 19.78
C GLU A 78 3.39 11.89 20.60
N ALA A 79 3.30 10.64 20.13
CA ALA A 79 3.93 9.50 20.79
C ALA A 79 5.46 9.64 20.84
N ALA A 80 6.09 10.05 19.73
CA ALA A 80 7.53 10.31 19.68
C ALA A 80 7.94 11.43 20.64
N THR A 81 7.19 12.54 20.67
CA THR A 81 7.44 13.67 21.58
C THR A 81 7.37 13.24 23.04
N ARG A 82 6.40 12.38 23.41
CA ARG A 82 6.29 11.83 24.76
C ARG A 82 7.42 10.84 25.06
N MET A 83 7.75 9.96 24.11
CA MET A 83 8.87 9.03 24.24
C MET A 83 10.21 9.76 24.36
N ALA A 84 10.40 10.89 23.68
CA ALA A 84 11.63 11.66 23.71
C ALA A 84 11.98 12.20 25.11
N ARG A 85 10.99 12.34 26.00
CA ARG A 85 11.19 12.71 27.41
C ARG A 85 11.79 11.57 28.24
N LEU A 86 11.52 10.33 27.86
CA LEU A 86 11.99 9.12 28.54
C LEU A 86 13.24 8.52 27.87
N LEU A 87 13.33 8.69 26.55
CA LEU A 87 14.38 8.16 25.70
C LEU A 87 14.81 9.24 24.70
N PRO A 88 15.90 9.96 24.98
CA PRO A 88 16.47 10.93 24.06
C PRO A 88 16.64 10.33 22.66
N GLY A 89 16.25 11.06 21.63
CA GLY A 89 16.30 10.58 20.24
C GLY A 89 15.14 9.69 19.80
N ALA A 90 14.09 9.48 20.60
CA ALA A 90 12.86 8.82 20.14
C ALA A 90 12.07 9.71 19.16
N TRP A 91 12.50 9.75 17.89
CA TRP A 91 11.84 10.51 16.82
C TRP A 91 10.73 9.71 16.13
N ALA A 92 9.78 10.41 15.49
CA ALA A 92 8.63 9.79 14.83
C ALA A 92 9.02 8.74 13.79
N TRP A 93 10.10 8.95 13.03
CA TRP A 93 10.58 7.96 12.05
C TRP A 93 11.13 6.67 12.71
N ARG A 94 11.76 6.76 13.89
CA ARG A 94 12.23 5.57 14.62
C ARG A 94 11.05 4.75 15.13
N LEU A 95 10.04 5.43 15.65
CA LEU A 95 8.79 4.78 16.05
C LEU A 95 8.08 4.16 14.84
N GLN A 96 8.09 4.81 13.67
CA GLN A 96 7.55 4.23 12.44
C GLN A 96 8.26 2.94 12.05
N ARG A 97 9.60 2.91 12.07
CA ARG A 97 10.37 1.70 11.76
C ARG A 97 10.05 0.56 12.72
N LEU A 98 9.94 0.89 14.01
CA LEU A 98 9.54 -0.06 15.05
C LEU A 98 8.13 -0.63 14.81
N GLU A 99 7.18 0.22 14.41
CA GLU A 99 5.79 -0.16 14.07
C GLU A 99 5.68 -1.02 12.80
N VAL A 100 6.70 -1.02 11.94
CA VAL A 100 6.76 -1.81 10.70
C VAL A 100 7.65 -3.05 10.87
N GLY A 101 8.24 -3.24 12.05
CA GLY A 101 9.05 -4.42 12.37
C GLY A 101 10.51 -4.32 11.93
N GLU A 102 10.95 -3.14 11.47
CA GLU A 102 12.34 -2.93 11.08
C GLU A 102 13.25 -2.71 12.30
N ALA A 103 14.44 -3.31 12.26
CA ALA A 103 15.47 -3.06 13.27
C ALA A 103 15.96 -1.61 13.20
N VAL A 104 15.82 -0.88 14.31
CA VAL A 104 16.42 0.44 14.48
C VAL A 104 17.86 0.23 14.95
N ALA A 105 18.79 0.16 13.99
CA ALA A 105 20.20 -0.20 14.19
C ALA A 105 20.96 0.70 15.18
N THR A 106 20.49 1.92 15.43
CA THR A 106 21.11 2.86 16.37
C THR A 106 20.03 3.63 17.13
N TRP A 107 19.57 3.06 18.24
CA TRP A 107 19.17 3.92 19.36
C TRP A 107 20.42 4.71 19.80
N PRO A 108 20.32 6.00 20.18
CA PRO A 108 21.48 6.69 20.73
C PRO A 108 22.04 5.85 21.87
N SER A 109 23.38 5.77 21.95
CA SER A 109 24.21 4.69 22.52
C SER A 109 23.98 4.27 23.99
N SER A 110 22.87 4.66 24.61
CA SER A 110 22.48 4.32 25.98
C SER A 110 21.15 3.58 26.12
N ALA A 111 20.36 3.41 25.04
CA ALA A 111 19.03 2.78 25.13
C ALA A 111 19.02 1.31 24.66
N SER A 112 18.97 0.40 25.62
CA SER A 112 18.74 -1.04 25.44
C SER A 112 17.28 -1.33 25.05
N PRO A 113 16.98 -2.43 24.32
CA PRO A 113 15.61 -2.81 23.98
C PRO A 113 14.63 -2.86 25.17
N PRO A 114 15.02 -3.31 26.39
CA PRO A 114 14.17 -3.23 27.57
C PRO A 114 13.77 -1.80 27.98
N GLN A 115 14.63 -0.81 27.79
CA GLN A 115 14.32 0.60 28.07
C GLN A 115 13.32 1.15 27.05
N VAL A 116 13.44 0.75 25.77
CA VAL A 116 12.46 1.07 24.73
C VAL A 116 11.08 0.51 25.07
N VAL A 117 11.02 -0.75 25.47
CA VAL A 117 9.78 -1.40 25.92
C VAL A 117 9.19 -0.67 27.13
N ALA A 118 10.01 -0.28 28.10
CA ALA A 118 9.55 0.43 29.27
C ALA A 118 8.95 1.81 28.92
N ALA A 119 9.62 2.57 28.05
CA ALA A 119 9.12 3.87 27.60
C ALA A 119 7.82 3.75 26.80
N LEU A 120 7.71 2.74 25.92
CA LEU A 120 6.47 2.47 25.18
C LEU A 120 5.32 2.08 26.11
N ALA A 121 5.59 1.23 27.10
CA ALA A 121 4.60 0.81 28.10
C ALA A 121 4.05 2.02 28.88
N GLU A 122 4.95 2.93 29.27
CA GLU A 122 4.60 4.17 29.96
C GLU A 122 3.81 5.13 29.06
N VAL A 123 4.27 5.38 27.84
CA VAL A 123 3.61 6.30 26.91
C VAL A 123 2.24 5.78 26.47
N TYR A 124 2.10 4.48 26.23
CA TYR A 124 0.83 3.87 25.83
C TYR A 124 -0.07 3.49 27.00
N GLN A 125 0.42 3.60 28.24
CA GLN A 125 -0.29 3.21 29.45
C GLN A 125 -0.76 1.74 29.42
N VAL A 126 0.10 0.84 28.95
CA VAL A 126 -0.17 -0.60 28.90
C VAL A 126 0.97 -1.37 29.57
N PRO A 127 0.73 -2.60 30.08
CA PRO A 127 1.78 -3.39 30.69
C PRO A 127 2.94 -3.69 29.73
N LYS A 128 4.18 -3.75 30.24
CA LYS A 128 5.39 -4.10 29.45
C LYS A 128 5.23 -5.42 28.69
N ALA A 129 4.53 -6.40 29.28
CA ALA A 129 4.23 -7.68 28.63
C ALA A 129 3.39 -7.52 27.36
N VAL A 130 2.44 -6.59 27.34
CA VAL A 130 1.60 -6.28 26.16
C VAL A 130 2.44 -5.65 25.07
N VAL A 131 3.33 -4.71 25.43
CA VAL A 131 4.27 -4.09 24.48
C VAL A 131 5.23 -5.13 23.89
N LEU A 132 5.80 -6.02 24.71
CA LEU A 132 6.69 -7.08 24.25
C LEU A 132 5.98 -8.03 23.28
N SER A 133 4.76 -8.46 23.59
CA SER A 133 3.97 -9.33 22.72
C SER A 133 3.60 -8.63 21.42
N ALA A 134 3.21 -7.35 21.47
CA ALA A 134 2.91 -6.55 20.28
C ALA A 134 4.16 -6.29 19.43
N TRP A 135 5.31 -6.02 20.06
CA TRP A 135 6.59 -5.86 19.39
C TRP A 135 6.98 -7.16 18.70
N LYS A 136 7.00 -8.29 19.41
CA LYS A 136 7.33 -9.61 18.83
C LYS A 136 6.44 -9.94 17.63
N ARG A 137 5.15 -9.64 17.69
CA ARG A 137 4.22 -9.79 16.55
C ARG A 137 4.53 -8.87 15.38
N THR A 138 5.00 -7.66 15.66
CA THR A 138 5.34 -6.66 14.65
C THR A 138 6.69 -6.97 14.00
N SER A 139 7.66 -7.52 14.76
CA SER A 139 9.00 -7.89 14.29
C SER A 139 9.09 -9.32 13.73
N ALA A 140 8.16 -10.20 14.08
CA ALA A 140 8.06 -11.52 13.47
C ALA A 140 7.61 -11.34 12.01
N THR A 141 8.57 -11.47 11.10
CA THR A 141 8.26 -11.79 9.71
C THR A 141 7.53 -13.15 9.71
N PRO A 142 6.55 -13.43 8.83
CA PRO A 142 5.84 -14.72 8.79
C PRO A 142 6.71 -15.98 8.52
N SER A 143 8.03 -15.87 8.59
CA SER A 143 9.01 -16.88 8.22
C SER A 143 9.75 -17.52 9.41
N ASP A 144 9.50 -17.11 10.66
CA ASP A 144 10.36 -17.51 11.78
C ASP A 144 9.60 -17.90 13.06
N ALA A 145 8.64 -18.80 12.91
CA ALA A 145 8.08 -19.56 14.03
C ALA A 145 8.12 -21.06 13.69
N GLY A 146 9.30 -21.66 13.88
CA GLY A 146 9.50 -23.11 13.86
C GLY A 146 8.75 -23.79 15.02
N GLU A 147 7.81 -24.65 14.62
CA GLU A 147 7.56 -26.01 15.10
C GLU A 147 7.64 -26.30 16.62
N THR A 148 6.47 -26.63 17.19
CA THR A 148 6.31 -27.91 17.89
C THR A 148 4.95 -28.51 17.49
N PRO A 149 4.87 -29.83 17.29
CA PRO A 149 3.77 -30.46 16.58
C PRO A 149 2.56 -30.61 17.50
N THR A 150 1.42 -30.09 17.06
CA THR A 150 0.12 -30.59 17.51
C THR A 150 -0.73 -30.77 16.27
N GLU A 151 -0.83 -32.03 15.85
CA GLU A 151 -1.67 -32.52 14.76
C GLU A 151 -3.15 -32.24 15.07
N ALA A 152 -3.60 -31.01 14.83
CA ALA A 152 -5.02 -30.65 14.82
C ALA A 152 -5.35 -29.37 14.00
N GLY A 153 -4.35 -28.70 13.41
CA GLY A 153 -4.52 -27.34 12.86
C GLY A 153 -4.40 -27.17 11.34
N SER A 154 -4.39 -28.23 10.53
CA SER A 154 -4.11 -28.13 9.08
C SER A 154 -5.21 -27.44 8.23
N GLN A 155 -6.23 -26.83 8.83
CA GLN A 155 -7.27 -26.11 8.08
C GLN A 155 -7.12 -24.58 8.08
N ASP A 156 -6.33 -23.98 8.97
CA ASP A 156 -6.38 -22.52 9.22
C ASP A 156 -5.29 -21.67 8.54
N ALA A 157 -4.34 -22.30 7.83
CA ALA A 157 -3.30 -21.60 7.06
C ALA A 157 -3.74 -21.19 5.64
N ARG A 158 -5.06 -21.22 5.33
CA ARG A 158 -5.53 -20.76 4.02
C ARG A 158 -5.49 -19.24 3.94
N SER A 159 -4.77 -18.74 2.92
CA SER A 159 -4.72 -17.31 2.60
C SER A 159 -6.15 -16.73 2.52
N LYS A 160 -6.33 -15.44 2.81
CA LYS A 160 -7.65 -14.81 2.71
C LYS A 160 -8.28 -15.03 1.33
N ALA A 161 -7.48 -14.97 0.26
CA ALA A 161 -7.92 -15.25 -1.10
C ALA A 161 -8.43 -16.68 -1.28
N ALA A 162 -7.77 -17.67 -0.66
CA ALA A 162 -8.20 -19.06 -0.67
C ALA A 162 -9.56 -19.24 0.03
N ARG A 163 -9.72 -18.66 1.22
CA ARG A 163 -11.00 -18.70 1.96
C ARG A 163 -12.12 -17.99 1.20
N ASP A 164 -11.83 -16.83 0.62
CA ASP A 164 -12.79 -16.08 -0.18
C ASP A 164 -13.23 -16.88 -1.40
N TRP A 165 -12.28 -17.55 -2.09
CA TRP A 165 -12.53 -18.38 -3.28
C TRP A 165 -13.32 -19.66 -2.95
N ASP A 166 -12.90 -20.38 -1.92
CA ASP A 166 -13.54 -21.62 -1.47
C ASP A 166 -15.00 -21.36 -1.07
N GLY A 167 -15.26 -20.21 -0.45
CA GLY A 167 -16.60 -19.80 -0.07
C GLY A 167 -17.51 -19.37 -1.22
N LEU A 168 -17.01 -19.22 -2.45
CA LEU A 168 -17.84 -18.88 -3.62
C LEU A 168 -18.55 -20.13 -4.14
N ASN A 169 -19.81 -19.98 -4.55
CA ASN A 169 -20.49 -21.01 -5.32
C ASN A 169 -19.95 -21.04 -6.77
N GLU A 170 -20.26 -22.10 -7.51
CA GLU A 170 -19.73 -22.30 -8.87
C GLU A 170 -20.04 -21.12 -9.80
N ARG A 171 -21.27 -20.62 -9.73
CA ARG A 171 -21.71 -19.46 -10.51
C ARG A 171 -20.90 -18.20 -10.19
N GLN A 172 -20.68 -17.91 -8.91
CA GLN A 172 -19.87 -16.78 -8.47
C GLN A 172 -18.41 -16.90 -8.91
N ARG A 173 -17.85 -18.12 -8.90
CA ARG A 173 -16.50 -18.40 -9.41
C ARG A 173 -16.39 -18.10 -10.90
N VAL A 174 -17.38 -18.53 -11.70
CA VAL A 174 -17.45 -18.22 -13.14
C VAL A 174 -17.46 -16.70 -13.37
N TYR A 175 -18.35 -15.98 -12.70
CA TYR A 175 -18.44 -14.52 -12.84
C TYR A 175 -17.12 -13.83 -12.49
N LEU A 176 -16.51 -14.25 -11.38
CA LEU A 176 -15.24 -13.67 -10.92
C LEU A 176 -14.09 -13.94 -11.91
N LYS A 177 -14.02 -15.14 -12.49
CA LYS A 177 -13.05 -15.47 -13.56
C LYS A 177 -13.26 -14.60 -14.80
N ILE A 178 -14.50 -14.46 -15.26
CA ILE A 178 -14.83 -13.64 -16.43
C ILE A 178 -14.45 -12.18 -16.19
N PHE A 179 -14.80 -11.61 -15.03
CA PHE A 179 -14.39 -10.25 -14.70
C PHE A 179 -12.87 -10.08 -14.68
N PHE A 180 -12.14 -11.07 -14.18
CA PHE A 180 -10.69 -11.03 -14.11
C PHE A 180 -10.03 -11.08 -15.50
N HIS A 181 -10.51 -11.95 -16.39
CA HIS A 181 -10.00 -11.99 -17.75
C HIS A 181 -10.26 -10.69 -18.51
N GLN A 182 -11.42 -10.07 -18.31
CA GLN A 182 -11.76 -8.78 -18.92
C GLN A 182 -10.92 -7.62 -18.34
N ASP A 183 -10.65 -7.59 -17.03
CA ASP A 183 -9.73 -6.64 -16.39
C ASP A 183 -8.31 -6.75 -16.97
N ARG A 184 -7.81 -7.98 -17.13
CA ARG A 184 -6.49 -8.22 -17.75
C ARG A 184 -6.46 -7.84 -19.23
N ALA A 185 -7.55 -8.03 -19.97
CA ALA A 185 -7.66 -7.58 -21.35
C ALA A 185 -7.59 -6.05 -21.46
N ALA A 186 -8.35 -5.34 -20.63
CA ALA A 186 -8.31 -3.88 -20.54
C ALA A 186 -6.92 -3.35 -20.12
N GLU A 187 -6.23 -4.05 -19.21
CA GLU A 187 -4.86 -3.71 -18.83
C GLU A 187 -3.89 -3.84 -20.02
N ARG A 188 -4.00 -4.92 -20.81
CA ARG A 188 -3.16 -5.12 -22.00
C ARG A 188 -3.43 -4.06 -23.06
N GLU A 189 -4.69 -3.72 -23.31
CA GLU A 189 -5.07 -2.68 -24.27
C GLU A 189 -4.56 -1.29 -23.83
N ALA A 190 -4.68 -0.96 -22.55
CA ALA A 190 -4.14 0.29 -22.01
C ALA A 190 -2.61 0.36 -22.16
N LYS A 191 -1.90 -0.76 -21.89
CA LYS A 191 -0.45 -0.86 -22.12
C LYS A 191 -0.09 -0.70 -23.60
N ALA A 192 -0.82 -1.35 -24.50
CA ALA A 192 -0.61 -1.23 -25.95
C ALA A 192 -0.86 0.21 -26.46
N THR A 193 -1.93 0.85 -25.97
CA THR A 193 -2.27 2.24 -26.28
C THR A 193 -1.17 3.20 -25.84
N HIS A 194 -0.62 3.01 -24.65
CA HIS A 194 0.52 3.77 -24.16
C HIS A 194 1.78 3.52 -24.99
N ALA A 195 2.07 2.26 -25.35
CA ALA A 195 3.19 1.91 -26.22
C ALA A 195 3.08 2.54 -27.62
N ALA A 196 1.85 2.71 -28.12
CA ALA A 196 1.55 3.40 -29.37
C ALA A 196 1.62 4.94 -29.27
N GLY A 197 2.12 5.49 -28.15
CA GLY A 197 2.32 6.94 -27.97
C GLY A 197 1.05 7.75 -27.68
N ARG A 198 -0.10 7.09 -27.45
CA ARG A 198 -1.33 7.78 -27.07
C ARG A 198 -1.32 8.15 -25.59
N ARG A 199 -2.05 9.21 -25.24
CA ARG A 199 -2.16 9.67 -23.86
C ARG A 199 -2.73 8.56 -22.96
N PRO A 200 -2.04 8.18 -21.88
CA PRO A 200 -2.51 7.13 -20.98
C PRO A 200 -3.79 7.56 -20.28
N VAL A 201 -4.78 6.68 -20.32
CA VAL A 201 -6.00 6.81 -19.52
C VAL A 201 -5.74 6.22 -18.13
N PRO A 202 -6.17 6.87 -17.03
CA PRO A 202 -5.96 6.36 -15.67
C PRO A 202 -6.59 4.96 -15.46
N PRO A 203 -5.96 4.09 -14.65
CA PRO A 203 -6.53 2.78 -14.30
C PRO A 203 -7.94 2.80 -13.76
N SER A 204 -8.31 3.83 -12.99
CA SER A 204 -9.67 4.00 -12.46
C SER A 204 -10.75 4.19 -13.52
N VAL A 205 -10.37 4.47 -14.77
CA VAL A 205 -11.32 4.66 -15.88
C VAL A 205 -11.46 3.38 -16.69
N TRP A 206 -10.35 2.79 -17.14
CA TRP A 206 -10.41 1.59 -17.97
C TRP A 206 -10.70 0.29 -17.19
N ARG A 207 -10.60 0.30 -15.85
CA ARG A 207 -11.03 -0.83 -15.01
C ARG A 207 -12.52 -0.90 -14.74
N LYS A 208 -13.28 0.11 -15.16
CA LYS A 208 -14.74 0.09 -15.08
C LYS A 208 -15.30 -0.68 -16.26
N LEU A 209 -15.55 -1.96 -16.06
CA LEU A 209 -15.98 -2.88 -17.11
C LEU A 209 -17.50 -2.80 -17.30
N PRO A 210 -18.00 -2.54 -18.52
CA PRO A 210 -19.43 -2.61 -18.83
C PRO A 210 -20.00 -4.00 -18.55
N PHE A 211 -20.87 -4.09 -17.54
CA PHE A 211 -21.58 -5.31 -17.21
C PHE A 211 -22.88 -5.42 -18.00
N SER A 212 -23.76 -4.42 -17.89
CA SER A 212 -25.04 -4.42 -18.60
C SER A 212 -25.45 -3.00 -18.99
N ILE A 213 -26.10 -2.85 -20.14
CA ILE A 213 -26.77 -1.61 -20.52
C ILE A 213 -28.27 -1.83 -20.32
N LYS A 214 -28.96 -0.94 -19.60
CA LYS A 214 -30.40 -1.05 -19.29
C LYS A 214 -31.26 -0.65 -20.50
N ALA A 215 -31.05 -1.33 -21.62
CA ALA A 215 -31.77 -1.21 -22.87
C ALA A 215 -31.90 -2.59 -23.53
N ASP A 216 -32.81 -2.72 -24.50
CA ASP A 216 -32.96 -3.98 -25.23
C ASP A 216 -31.63 -4.35 -25.93
N PRO A 217 -31.15 -5.60 -25.79
CA PRO A 217 -29.98 -6.09 -26.52
C PRO A 217 -30.09 -5.94 -28.04
N ALA A 218 -31.30 -5.83 -28.61
CA ALA A 218 -31.49 -5.52 -30.02
C ALA A 218 -30.87 -4.16 -30.45
N PHE A 219 -30.78 -3.19 -29.53
CA PHE A 219 -30.18 -1.88 -29.80
C PHE A 219 -28.73 -1.75 -29.31
N THR A 220 -28.32 -2.56 -28.33
CA THR A 220 -27.04 -2.40 -27.64
C THR A 220 -26.07 -3.56 -27.84
N GLY A 221 -26.55 -4.68 -28.35
CA GLY A 221 -25.85 -5.95 -28.30
C GLY A 221 -25.64 -6.42 -26.86
N TYR A 222 -24.68 -7.32 -26.69
CA TYR A 222 -24.22 -7.77 -25.37
C TYR A 222 -22.84 -7.19 -25.08
N THR A 223 -22.61 -6.77 -23.83
CA THR A 223 -21.28 -6.39 -23.38
C THR A 223 -20.31 -7.58 -23.47
N PRO A 224 -18.98 -7.35 -23.51
CA PRO A 224 -18.00 -8.46 -23.52
C PRO A 224 -18.19 -9.43 -22.35
N ILE A 225 -18.59 -8.94 -21.18
CA ILE A 225 -18.91 -9.79 -20.02
C ILE A 225 -20.19 -10.60 -20.30
N GLN A 226 -21.26 -9.97 -20.78
CA GLN A 226 -22.50 -10.70 -21.10
C GLN A 226 -22.27 -11.77 -22.16
N GLN A 227 -21.46 -11.48 -23.19
CA GLN A 227 -21.08 -12.47 -24.20
C GLN A 227 -20.34 -13.65 -23.57
N ALA A 228 -19.31 -13.40 -22.76
CA ALA A 228 -18.56 -14.46 -22.06
C ALA A 228 -19.46 -15.30 -21.14
N LEU A 229 -20.38 -14.66 -20.41
CA LEU A 229 -21.36 -15.36 -19.56
C LEU A 229 -22.35 -16.20 -20.36
N ARG A 230 -22.74 -15.75 -21.55
CA ARG A 230 -23.61 -16.52 -22.46
C ARG A 230 -22.88 -17.74 -23.01
N THR A 231 -21.62 -17.60 -23.41
CA THR A 231 -20.79 -18.72 -23.86
C THR A 231 -20.65 -19.78 -22.77
N ASP A 232 -20.56 -19.37 -21.51
CA ASP A 232 -20.48 -20.30 -20.36
C ASP A 232 -21.85 -20.79 -19.85
N GLY A 233 -22.95 -20.42 -20.52
CA GLY A 233 -24.30 -20.82 -20.15
C GLY A 233 -24.84 -20.21 -18.84
N GLN A 234 -24.19 -19.18 -18.29
CA GLN A 234 -24.53 -18.56 -17.00
C GLN A 234 -25.32 -17.24 -17.11
N HIS A 235 -25.64 -16.79 -18.33
CA HIS A 235 -26.38 -15.55 -18.54
C HIS A 235 -27.90 -15.76 -18.44
N ASP A 236 -28.44 -15.56 -17.23
CA ASP A 236 -29.86 -15.68 -16.91
C ASP A 236 -30.37 -14.52 -16.02
N ALA A 237 -31.65 -14.56 -15.63
CA ALA A 237 -32.29 -13.55 -14.78
C ALA A 237 -31.63 -13.33 -13.40
N GLY A 238 -30.84 -14.29 -12.91
CA GLY A 238 -30.08 -14.23 -11.65
C GLY A 238 -28.71 -13.53 -11.76
N ALA A 239 -28.35 -13.00 -12.92
CA ALA A 239 -27.06 -12.35 -13.13
C ALA A 239 -26.82 -11.17 -12.17
N GLY A 240 -27.83 -10.30 -11.97
CA GLY A 240 -27.73 -9.17 -11.06
C GLY A 240 -27.52 -9.57 -9.59
N ALA A 241 -28.21 -10.63 -9.13
CA ALA A 241 -28.06 -11.15 -7.78
C ALA A 241 -26.64 -11.72 -7.53
N THR A 242 -26.05 -12.34 -8.55
CA THR A 242 -24.68 -12.87 -8.49
C THR A 242 -23.66 -11.74 -8.34
N VAL A 243 -23.79 -10.67 -9.14
CA VAL A 243 -22.92 -9.49 -9.03
C VAL A 243 -23.09 -8.82 -7.67
N HIS A 244 -24.31 -8.70 -7.17
CA HIS A 244 -24.57 -8.13 -5.85
C HIS A 244 -23.93 -8.95 -4.72
N ALA A 245 -23.97 -10.29 -4.81
CA ALA A 245 -23.33 -11.17 -3.83
C ALA A 245 -21.79 -11.02 -3.83
N LEU A 246 -21.18 -10.90 -5.01
CA LEU A 246 -19.74 -10.62 -5.13
C LEU A 246 -19.38 -9.24 -4.56
N ALA A 247 -20.24 -8.25 -4.76
CA ALA A 247 -20.06 -6.91 -4.22
C ALA A 247 -20.18 -6.88 -2.69
N HIS A 248 -21.14 -7.62 -2.13
CA HIS A 248 -21.31 -7.75 -0.68
C HIS A 248 -20.10 -8.38 0.01
N ARG A 249 -19.39 -9.28 -0.69
CA ARG A 249 -18.12 -9.87 -0.24
C ARG A 249 -16.90 -8.96 -0.44
N GLY A 250 -17.08 -7.78 -1.03
CA GLY A 250 -16.00 -6.84 -1.32
C GLY A 250 -15.04 -7.31 -2.42
N LEU A 251 -15.45 -8.25 -3.27
CA LEU A 251 -14.64 -8.75 -4.38
C LEU A 251 -14.78 -7.87 -5.63
N VAL A 252 -15.94 -7.24 -5.80
CA VAL A 252 -16.19 -6.26 -6.87
C VAL A 252 -16.83 -4.99 -6.31
N GLU A 253 -16.65 -3.88 -7.03
CA GLU A 253 -17.42 -2.65 -6.86
C GLU A 253 -18.36 -2.49 -8.05
N VAL A 254 -19.59 -2.04 -7.77
CA VAL A 254 -20.61 -1.80 -8.79
C VAL A 254 -20.92 -0.31 -8.82
N SER A 255 -20.93 0.26 -10.01
CA SER A 255 -21.34 1.66 -10.22
C SER A 255 -22.26 1.76 -11.44
N GLU A 256 -22.98 2.88 -11.56
CA GLU A 256 -23.82 3.17 -12.71
C GLU A 256 -23.40 4.50 -13.35
N ASP A 257 -23.37 4.53 -14.68
CA ASP A 257 -23.25 5.75 -15.48
C ASP A 257 -24.30 5.76 -16.60
N GLN A 258 -24.18 6.69 -17.55
CA GLN A 258 -25.06 6.81 -18.71
C GLN A 258 -24.26 6.62 -19.99
N VAL A 259 -24.83 5.91 -20.95
CA VAL A 259 -24.27 5.74 -22.29
C VAL A 259 -25.32 6.11 -23.32
N GLU A 260 -24.91 6.81 -24.37
CA GLU A 260 -25.80 7.14 -25.48
C GLU A 260 -26.00 5.90 -26.36
N VAL A 261 -27.26 5.54 -26.59
CA VAL A 261 -27.68 4.42 -27.44
C VAL A 261 -28.68 4.95 -28.45
N PHE A 262 -28.37 4.83 -29.73
CA PHE A 262 -29.30 5.22 -30.79
C PHE A 262 -30.34 4.10 -31.03
N PRO A 263 -31.65 4.40 -31.16
CA PRO A 263 -32.30 5.72 -31.11
C PRO A 263 -32.82 6.14 -29.71
N LEU A 264 -32.48 5.40 -28.66
CA LEU A 264 -33.05 5.53 -27.32
C LEU A 264 -32.52 6.72 -26.49
N GLY A 265 -31.42 7.36 -26.92
CA GLY A 265 -30.75 8.42 -26.16
C GLY A 265 -29.88 7.87 -25.03
N PHE A 266 -29.72 8.63 -23.94
CA PHE A 266 -28.90 8.22 -22.80
C PHE A 266 -29.63 7.16 -21.96
N VAL A 267 -29.01 5.98 -21.84
CA VAL A 267 -29.51 4.87 -21.05
C VAL A 267 -28.53 4.49 -19.94
N PRO A 268 -29.01 4.03 -18.77
CA PRO A 268 -28.14 3.63 -17.69
C PRO A 268 -27.28 2.42 -18.06
N ARG A 269 -26.00 2.47 -17.71
CA ARG A 269 -25.06 1.36 -17.85
C ARG A 269 -24.48 0.99 -16.49
N VAL A 270 -24.53 -0.29 -16.17
CA VAL A 270 -23.94 -0.88 -14.96
C VAL A 270 -22.50 -1.23 -15.27
N LEU A 271 -21.59 -0.75 -14.42
CA LEU A 271 -20.16 -0.97 -14.49
C LEU A 271 -19.71 -1.81 -13.29
N VAL A 272 -18.79 -2.73 -13.53
CA VAL A 272 -18.18 -3.58 -12.50
C VAL A 272 -16.67 -3.34 -12.51
N GLU A 273 -16.10 -3.15 -11.32
CA GLU A 273 -14.66 -3.05 -11.11
C GLU A 273 -14.20 -4.12 -10.13
N LEU A 274 -13.09 -4.81 -10.43
CA LEU A 274 -12.51 -5.76 -9.48
C LEU A 274 -11.71 -5.03 -8.40
N THR A 275 -12.02 -5.34 -7.14
CA THR A 275 -11.23 -4.84 -6.02
C THR A 275 -9.85 -5.52 -5.99
N ARG A 276 -8.96 -5.03 -5.12
CA ARG A 276 -7.69 -5.71 -4.86
C ARG A 276 -7.92 -7.13 -4.29
N ALA A 277 -8.95 -7.30 -3.46
CA ALA A 277 -9.32 -8.61 -2.92
C ALA A 277 -9.91 -9.51 -4.00
N GLY A 278 -10.79 -8.99 -4.86
CA GLY A 278 -11.35 -9.71 -6.01
C GLY A 278 -10.29 -10.26 -6.95
N ARG A 279 -9.28 -9.44 -7.31
CA ARG A 279 -8.15 -9.90 -8.15
C ARG A 279 -7.28 -10.95 -7.48
N ALA A 280 -7.07 -10.86 -6.17
CA ALA A 280 -6.31 -11.87 -5.44
C ALA A 280 -7.08 -13.19 -5.36
N CYS A 281 -8.39 -13.12 -5.11
CA CYS A 281 -9.31 -14.26 -5.08
C CYS A 281 -9.40 -14.94 -6.46
N ALA A 282 -9.59 -14.17 -7.54
CA ALA A 282 -9.62 -14.68 -8.90
C ALA A 282 -8.31 -15.37 -9.31
N ARG A 283 -7.16 -14.76 -8.98
CA ARG A 283 -5.83 -15.34 -9.22
C ARG A 283 -5.65 -16.68 -8.54
N TYR A 284 -6.04 -16.77 -7.26
CA TYR A 284 -6.02 -18.04 -6.54
C TYR A 284 -6.87 -19.10 -7.25
N GLY A 285 -8.08 -18.73 -7.69
CA GLY A 285 -9.00 -19.63 -8.40
C GLY A 285 -8.59 -20.05 -9.81
N LEU A 286 -7.62 -19.35 -10.39
CA LEU A 286 -7.03 -19.63 -11.71
C LEU A 286 -5.62 -20.23 -11.61
N ASP A 287 -5.13 -20.47 -10.39
CA ASP A 287 -3.75 -20.88 -10.12
C ASP A 287 -2.70 -19.93 -10.72
N GLU A 288 -3.04 -18.64 -10.82
CA GLU A 288 -2.14 -17.60 -11.31
C GLU A 288 -1.32 -17.04 -10.13
N LEU A 289 0.00 -17.26 -10.17
CA LEU A 289 0.91 -16.64 -9.21
C LEU A 289 0.95 -15.11 -9.40
N PRO A 290 0.99 -14.32 -8.31
CA PRO A 290 1.20 -12.88 -8.43
C PRO A 290 2.48 -12.59 -9.20
N GLU A 291 2.44 -11.64 -10.14
CA GLU A 291 3.67 -11.04 -10.67
C GLU A 291 4.52 -10.60 -9.46
N PRO A 292 5.81 -11.01 -9.38
CA PRO A 292 6.67 -10.69 -8.26
C PRO A 292 6.61 -9.19 -8.00
N ARG A 293 6.27 -8.80 -6.76
CA ARG A 293 6.45 -7.41 -6.35
C ARG A 293 7.93 -7.09 -6.54
N ASP A 294 8.20 -5.96 -7.20
CA ASP A 294 9.56 -5.49 -7.40
C ASP A 294 10.34 -5.59 -6.09
N ARG A 295 11.45 -6.31 -6.22
CA ARG A 295 12.23 -6.95 -5.18
C ARG A 295 12.57 -5.96 -4.07
N ASP A 296 12.17 -6.26 -2.84
CA ASP A 296 12.36 -5.37 -1.69
C ASP A 296 13.81 -4.85 -1.63
N GLY A 297 13.96 -3.52 -1.65
CA GLY A 297 15.25 -2.85 -1.60
C GLY A 297 16.00 -2.73 -2.92
N LEU A 298 15.65 -3.48 -3.97
CA LEU A 298 16.35 -3.42 -5.25
C LEU A 298 15.80 -2.34 -6.20
N LEU A 299 16.66 -1.85 -7.08
CA LEU A 299 16.36 -0.89 -8.13
C LEU A 299 15.84 -1.63 -9.36
N SER A 300 14.93 -0.98 -10.08
CA SER A 300 14.57 -1.43 -11.43
C SER A 300 15.77 -1.31 -12.37
N ASP A 301 15.74 -2.03 -13.49
CA ASP A 301 16.80 -2.01 -14.53
C ASP A 301 17.19 -0.58 -14.91
N TRP A 302 16.20 0.26 -15.22
CA TRP A 302 16.42 1.65 -15.60
C TRP A 302 17.08 2.49 -14.48
N LEU A 303 16.68 2.30 -13.22
CA LEU A 303 17.30 3.02 -12.09
C LEU A 303 18.71 2.51 -11.82
N TRP A 304 18.93 1.20 -11.97
CA TRP A 304 20.24 0.58 -11.85
C TRP A 304 21.22 1.11 -12.92
N GLN A 305 20.80 1.16 -14.19
CA GLN A 305 21.62 1.72 -15.28
C GLN A 305 22.02 3.17 -15.02
N ASN A 306 21.11 4.01 -14.53
CA ASN A 306 21.42 5.39 -14.18
C ASN A 306 22.40 5.48 -13.00
N LEU A 307 22.26 4.61 -12.00
CA LEU A 307 23.17 4.58 -10.86
C LEU A 307 24.59 4.14 -11.29
N VAL A 308 24.70 3.10 -12.10
CA VAL A 308 25.99 2.64 -12.68
C VAL A 308 26.61 3.70 -13.57
N LYS A 309 25.80 4.45 -14.35
CA LYS A 309 26.30 5.56 -15.17
C LYS A 309 26.94 6.67 -14.33
N VAL A 310 26.38 6.96 -13.15
CA VAL A 310 26.99 7.91 -12.20
C VAL A 310 28.25 7.32 -11.57
N ALA A 311 28.25 6.01 -11.26
CA ALA A 311 29.42 5.31 -10.75
C ALA A 311 30.60 5.35 -11.74
N ALA A 312 30.35 5.04 -13.01
CA ALA A 312 31.34 5.03 -14.07
C ALA A 312 31.94 6.42 -14.36
N ALA A 313 31.21 7.51 -14.05
CA ALA A 313 31.74 8.87 -14.16
C ALA A 313 32.79 9.20 -13.07
N GLY A 314 32.87 8.39 -12.01
CA GLY A 314 33.89 8.45 -10.97
C GLY A 314 34.02 9.83 -10.32
N ILE A 315 35.27 10.24 -10.07
CA ILE A 315 35.60 11.52 -9.43
C ILE A 315 35.18 12.75 -10.26
N ASN A 316 35.04 12.59 -11.58
CA ASN A 316 34.66 13.68 -12.48
C ASN A 316 33.16 14.02 -12.39
N GLY A 317 32.36 13.06 -11.92
CA GLY A 317 30.91 13.19 -11.82
C GLY A 317 30.21 13.26 -13.18
N LEU A 318 28.97 12.76 -13.20
CA LEU A 318 28.15 12.77 -14.40
C LEU A 318 27.58 14.18 -14.63
N ALA A 319 27.55 14.66 -15.88
CA ALA A 319 26.92 15.93 -16.22
C ALA A 319 25.44 15.98 -15.77
N GLU A 320 24.93 17.17 -15.44
CA GLU A 320 23.57 17.34 -14.89
C GLU A 320 22.48 16.74 -15.81
N ASP A 321 22.65 16.90 -17.12
CA ASP A 321 21.81 16.39 -18.21
C ASP A 321 22.13 14.93 -18.60
N GLY A 322 23.16 14.34 -18.00
CA GLY A 322 23.60 12.97 -18.27
C GLY A 322 22.68 11.90 -17.67
N LEU A 323 21.82 12.24 -16.71
CA LEU A 323 20.80 11.34 -16.18
C LEU A 323 19.62 11.19 -17.13
N TRP A 324 19.12 9.96 -17.29
CA TRP A 324 17.95 9.73 -18.12
C TRP A 324 16.66 10.03 -17.37
N GLY A 325 15.77 10.76 -18.04
CA GLY A 325 14.39 10.98 -17.63
C GLY A 325 14.25 11.52 -16.20
N LYS A 326 13.48 10.80 -15.38
CA LYS A 326 13.14 11.21 -14.01
C LYS A 326 14.07 10.63 -12.94
N ALA A 327 15.19 10.01 -13.32
CA ALA A 327 16.03 9.25 -12.39
C ALA A 327 16.50 10.07 -11.18
N ARG A 328 16.81 11.37 -11.39
CA ARG A 328 17.21 12.31 -10.32
C ARG A 328 16.21 12.35 -9.15
N PHE A 329 14.91 12.23 -9.43
CA PHE A 329 13.89 12.28 -8.38
C PHE A 329 13.86 11.02 -7.51
N PHE A 330 14.34 9.89 -8.03
CA PHE A 330 14.30 8.60 -7.32
C PHE A 330 15.65 8.27 -6.66
N LEU A 331 16.76 8.66 -7.28
CA LEU A 331 18.11 8.39 -6.81
C LEU A 331 18.73 9.54 -6.01
N GLY A 332 18.40 10.79 -6.33
CA GLY A 332 19.09 11.97 -5.78
C GLY A 332 18.73 12.28 -4.34
N THR A 333 19.60 12.87 -3.54
CA THR A 333 19.27 13.29 -2.16
C THR A 333 18.31 14.47 -2.14
N GLY A 334 17.44 14.53 -1.13
CA GLY A 334 16.53 15.66 -0.90
C GLY A 334 15.27 15.68 -1.76
N TYR A 335 15.12 14.76 -2.71
CA TYR A 335 13.90 14.62 -3.50
C TYR A 335 12.83 13.81 -2.78
N ARG A 336 11.56 14.12 -3.04
CA ARG A 336 10.41 13.41 -2.48
C ARG A 336 9.38 13.03 -3.55
N PRO A 337 9.70 12.11 -4.48
CA PRO A 337 8.74 11.67 -5.48
C PRO A 337 7.53 11.06 -4.77
N ASN A 338 6.34 11.60 -5.03
CA ASN A 338 5.09 11.15 -4.41
C ASN A 338 5.08 11.20 -2.86
N GLY A 339 5.86 12.10 -2.25
CA GLY A 339 5.89 12.33 -0.80
C GLY A 339 6.81 11.40 0.00
N SER A 340 7.39 10.36 -0.62
CA SER A 340 8.41 9.51 0.00
C SER A 340 9.81 10.03 -0.34
N PRO A 341 10.77 10.06 0.61
CA PRO A 341 12.14 10.42 0.30
C PRO A 341 12.72 9.48 -0.77
N SER A 342 13.41 10.08 -1.73
CA SER A 342 14.27 9.37 -2.67
C SER A 342 15.35 8.56 -1.95
N ARG A 343 16.01 7.67 -2.68
CA ARG A 343 16.98 6.73 -2.10
C ARG A 343 18.27 7.41 -1.61
N GLY A 344 18.57 8.62 -2.09
CA GLY A 344 19.77 9.37 -1.68
C GLY A 344 21.08 8.71 -2.08
N TYR A 345 21.09 7.99 -3.20
CA TYR A 345 22.26 7.31 -3.74
C TYR A 345 23.18 8.25 -4.55
N ILE A 346 22.66 9.39 -5.00
CA ILE A 346 23.45 10.39 -5.74
C ILE A 346 23.21 11.80 -5.21
N ASP A 347 24.22 12.65 -5.33
CA ASP A 347 24.18 14.07 -4.96
C ASP A 347 24.56 14.96 -6.14
N LEU A 348 23.93 16.13 -6.23
CA LEU A 348 24.28 17.16 -7.20
C LEU A 348 25.30 18.11 -6.57
N VAL A 349 26.55 18.04 -7.02
CA VAL A 349 27.67 18.81 -6.47
C VAL A 349 28.05 19.94 -7.43
N PRO A 350 28.20 21.20 -6.95
CA PRO A 350 28.68 22.30 -7.77
C PRO A 350 30.19 22.19 -8.00
N VAL A 351 30.59 22.19 -9.27
CA VAL A 351 31.99 22.32 -9.70
C VAL A 351 32.32 23.80 -9.78
N LYS A 352 33.22 24.24 -8.89
CA LYS A 352 33.65 25.63 -8.79
C LYS A 352 34.92 25.86 -9.59
N GLN A 353 35.02 27.01 -10.26
CA GLN A 353 36.23 27.47 -10.92
C GLN A 353 36.70 28.77 -10.29
N ALA A 354 37.98 28.82 -9.90
CA ALA A 354 38.62 30.04 -9.44
C ALA A 354 39.08 30.88 -10.64
N THR A 355 38.81 32.17 -10.58
CA THR A 355 39.38 33.20 -11.47
C THR A 355 40.00 34.30 -10.63
N GLU A 356 40.75 35.19 -11.28
CA GLU A 356 41.38 36.35 -10.65
C GLU A 356 40.38 37.28 -9.92
N ALA A 357 39.09 37.21 -10.27
CA ALA A 357 38.00 38.00 -9.68
C ALA A 357 37.14 37.25 -8.64
N GLY A 358 37.43 35.97 -8.34
CA GLY A 358 36.70 35.18 -7.34
C GLY A 358 36.41 33.73 -7.78
N THR A 359 35.61 33.02 -6.99
CA THR A 359 35.20 31.63 -7.30
C THR A 359 33.74 31.60 -7.72
N TYR A 360 33.44 31.07 -8.91
CA TYR A 360 32.06 30.89 -9.39
C TYR A 360 31.75 29.41 -9.69
N VAL A 361 30.47 29.06 -9.68
CA VAL A 361 30.01 27.70 -10.04
C VAL A 361 29.96 27.59 -11.54
N ARG A 362 30.79 26.71 -12.12
CA ARG A 362 30.88 26.47 -13.56
C ARG A 362 29.82 25.49 -14.04
N ALA A 363 29.55 24.45 -13.27
CA ALA A 363 28.62 23.39 -13.63
C ALA A 363 28.16 22.63 -12.37
N TYR A 364 27.08 21.87 -12.50
CA TYR A 364 26.68 20.88 -11.51
C TYR A 364 26.95 19.47 -12.05
N ARG A 365 27.43 18.57 -11.17
CA ARG A 365 27.75 17.18 -11.50
C ARG A 365 27.11 16.24 -10.50
N TRP A 366 26.59 15.12 -10.98
CA TRP A 366 26.08 14.05 -10.14
C TRP A 366 27.23 13.16 -9.66
N HIS A 367 27.30 12.94 -8.36
CA HIS A 367 28.25 12.04 -7.72
C HIS A 367 27.53 10.99 -6.88
N LEU A 368 28.13 9.81 -6.72
CA LEU A 368 27.64 8.84 -5.75
C LEU A 368 27.80 9.37 -4.32
N THR A 369 26.77 9.14 -3.51
CA THR A 369 26.86 9.22 -2.05
C THR A 369 27.45 7.94 -1.49
N ASP A 370 27.76 7.93 -0.20
CA ASP A 370 28.24 6.73 0.48
C ASP A 370 27.16 5.64 0.55
N ALA A 371 25.89 6.04 0.65
CA ALA A 371 24.76 5.13 0.54
C ALA A 371 24.67 4.52 -0.86
N GLY A 372 24.92 5.30 -1.92
CA GLY A 372 24.95 4.82 -3.30
C GLY A 372 26.08 3.84 -3.56
N ARG A 373 27.29 4.14 -3.07
CA ARG A 373 28.44 3.22 -3.12
C ARG A 373 28.16 1.90 -2.41
N THR A 374 27.72 1.98 -1.16
CA THR A 374 27.36 0.81 -0.34
C THR A 374 26.30 -0.07 -1.01
N HIS A 375 25.29 0.55 -1.62
CA HIS A 375 24.22 -0.17 -2.32
C HIS A 375 24.72 -0.91 -3.56
N ILE A 376 25.59 -0.27 -4.35
CA ILE A 376 26.26 -0.92 -5.48
C ILE A 376 27.02 -2.13 -4.95
N ASP A 377 27.91 -1.96 -3.98
CA ASP A 377 28.77 -3.04 -3.48
C ASP A 377 27.98 -4.23 -2.94
N GLN A 378 26.91 -3.97 -2.17
CA GLN A 378 26.08 -5.02 -1.56
C GLN A 378 25.24 -5.80 -2.58
N HIS A 379 24.78 -5.14 -3.63
CA HIS A 379 23.77 -5.70 -4.54
C HIS A 379 24.28 -5.97 -5.94
N PHE A 380 25.52 -5.61 -6.27
CA PHE A 380 26.12 -5.79 -7.60
C PHE A 380 26.03 -7.22 -8.14
N PRO A 381 26.39 -8.29 -7.39
CA PRO A 381 26.25 -9.67 -7.88
C PRO A 381 24.80 -10.03 -8.18
N THR A 382 23.87 -9.45 -7.42
CA THR A 382 22.44 -9.64 -7.63
C THR A 382 21.97 -8.93 -8.89
N TYR A 383 22.32 -7.65 -9.09
CA TYR A 383 21.97 -6.94 -10.32
C TYR A 383 22.59 -7.55 -11.58
N ARG A 384 23.83 -8.04 -11.52
CA ARG A 384 24.45 -8.71 -12.67
C ARG A 384 23.69 -9.95 -13.13
N ARG A 385 23.07 -10.70 -12.20
CA ARG A 385 22.17 -11.82 -12.54
C ARG A 385 20.82 -11.35 -13.08
N LEU A 386 20.33 -10.21 -12.58
CA LEU A 386 19.00 -9.71 -12.93
C LEU A 386 18.98 -8.93 -14.25
N TYR A 387 20.05 -8.20 -14.55
CA TYR A 387 20.20 -7.27 -15.66
C TYR A 387 21.56 -7.48 -16.34
N PRO A 388 21.80 -8.65 -16.98
CA PRO A 388 23.10 -9.00 -17.55
C PRO A 388 23.53 -8.11 -18.72
N ALA A 389 22.59 -7.38 -19.34
CA ALA A 389 22.85 -6.46 -20.46
C ALA A 389 23.34 -5.07 -20.02
N VAL A 390 23.33 -4.77 -18.71
CA VAL A 390 23.89 -3.53 -18.19
C VAL A 390 25.40 -3.69 -18.17
N HIS A 391 26.06 -3.21 -19.21
CA HIS A 391 27.52 -3.20 -19.29
C HIS A 391 28.10 -2.28 -18.22
N ASP A 392 28.83 -2.87 -17.27
CA ASP A 392 29.65 -2.13 -16.34
C ASP A 392 30.71 -1.34 -17.12
N GLY A 393 30.58 -0.02 -17.12
CA GLY A 393 31.62 0.89 -17.62
C GLY A 393 32.85 0.94 -16.71
N SER A 394 32.99 0.02 -15.76
CA SER A 394 34.12 -0.06 -14.85
C SER A 394 34.18 -1.46 -14.23
N GLU A 395 35.22 -2.23 -14.53
CA GLU A 395 35.75 -3.12 -13.49
C GLU A 395 36.03 -2.25 -12.25
N PRO A 396 35.71 -2.74 -11.03
CA PRO A 396 35.96 -1.97 -9.82
C PRO A 396 37.47 -1.68 -9.69
N LEU A 397 37.87 -0.45 -10.05
CA LEU A 397 39.18 0.10 -9.72
C LEU A 397 39.17 0.47 -8.23
N TRP A 398 39.25 -0.55 -7.36
CA TRP A 398 39.55 -0.37 -5.94
C TRP A 398 40.93 -0.98 -5.67
N SER A 399 41.95 -0.12 -5.64
CA SER A 399 43.18 -0.30 -4.86
C SER A 399 43.25 0.85 -3.87
#